data_AF-A0A3Q0GD07-F1
#
_entry.id   AF-A0A3Q0GD07-F1
#
_cell.length_a   1.000
_cell.length_b   1.000
_cell.length_c   1.000
_cell.angle_alpha   90.00
_cell.angle_beta   90.00
_cell.angle_gamma   90.00
#
_symmetry.space_group_name_H-M   'P 1'
#
loop_
_entity.id
_entity.type
_entity.pdbx_description
1 polymer ?
#
loop_
_entity_poly.entity_id
_entity_poly.type
_entity_poly.pdbx_seq_one_letter_code
_entity_poly.pdbx_strand_id
1 'polypeptide(L)'
;MADRDAWRPPRTCDDYWSEWKHCKGIQNLFHHYYTFGEAPSCAQWKTDYKDCREWEKNKSAHAKEKLKLFFLQTDTIVSTILPHIMIISQELWLEQRTATKEQIKEKDSINMF
;
A
#
# COMPACT_ATOMS: atom_id res chain seq x y z
N MET A 1 -14.31 -7.24 33.60
CA MET A 1 -15.11 -6.15 32.99
C MET A 1 -14.50 -5.92 31.62
N ALA A 2 -15.14 -6.40 30.55
CA ALA A 2 -14.63 -6.22 29.19
C ALA A 2 -14.69 -4.73 28.84
N ASP A 3 -13.52 -4.15 28.59
CA ASP A 3 -13.38 -2.79 28.10
C ASP A 3 -14.23 -2.65 26.84
N ARG A 4 -15.07 -1.61 26.79
CA ARG A 4 -15.88 -1.35 25.60
C ARG A 4 -14.88 -0.92 24.54
N ASP A 5 -14.62 -1.77 23.54
CA ASP A 5 -13.72 -1.52 22.39
C ASP A 5 -13.82 -0.07 21.90
N ALA A 6 -13.02 0.81 22.50
CA ALA A 6 -12.99 2.21 22.20
C ALA A 6 -12.15 2.34 20.95
N TRP A 7 -12.80 2.13 19.80
CA TRP A 7 -12.18 2.22 18.49
C TRP A 7 -11.27 3.45 18.44
N ARG A 8 -9.98 3.19 18.16
CA ARG A 8 -8.98 4.23 17.95
C ARG A 8 -8.66 4.32 16.46
N PRO A 9 -8.49 5.53 15.92
CA PRO A 9 -8.04 5.69 14.54
C PRO A 9 -6.64 5.07 14.37
N PRO A 10 -6.30 4.53 13.17
CA PRO A 10 -5.01 3.88 12.92
C PRO A 10 -3.79 4.80 13.08
N ARG A 11 -3.99 6.10 12.90
CA ARG A 11 -3.00 7.15 13.13
C ARG A 11 -3.58 8.27 13.99
N THR A 12 -2.71 9.06 14.62
CA THR A 12 -3.14 10.24 15.37
C THR A 12 -3.54 11.36 14.41
N CYS A 13 -4.40 12.28 14.86
CA CYS A 13 -4.77 13.41 14.00
C CYS A 13 -3.57 14.32 13.66
N ASP A 14 -2.54 14.36 14.51
CA ASP A 14 -1.30 15.12 14.25
C ASP A 14 -0.47 14.52 13.10
N ASP A 15 -0.52 13.19 12.92
CA ASP A 15 0.12 12.53 11.78
C ASP A 15 -0.55 12.97 10.47
N TYR A 16 -1.88 12.94 10.41
CA TYR A 16 -2.63 13.41 9.23
C TYR A 16 -2.32 14.87 8.88
N TRP A 17 -2.14 15.72 9.91
CA TRP A 17 -1.76 17.12 9.71
C TRP A 17 -0.35 17.28 9.15
N SER A 18 0.60 16.47 9.65
CA SER A 18 1.98 16.47 9.20
C SER A 18 2.10 15.99 7.75
N GLU A 19 1.37 14.93 7.38
CA GLU A 19 1.29 14.43 6.00
C GLU A 19 0.66 15.47 5.06
N TRP A 20 -0.41 16.14 5.49
CA TRP A 20 -1.01 17.21 4.70
C TRP A 20 -0.01 18.36 4.43
N LYS A 21 0.75 18.78 5.46
CA LYS A 21 1.81 19.78 5.30
C LYS A 21 2.91 19.31 4.36
N HIS A 22 3.32 18.05 4.47
CA HIS A 22 4.34 17.46 3.60
C HIS A 22 3.87 17.42 2.14
N CYS A 23 2.62 16.99 1.90
CA CYS A 23 2.00 16.96 0.58
C CYS A 23 2.00 18.37 -0.06
N LYS A 24 1.68 19.39 0.75
CA LYS A 24 1.66 20.80 0.31
C LYS A 24 3.05 21.46 0.29
N GLY A 25 4.09 20.72 0.64
CA GLY A 25 5.46 21.17 0.65
C GLY A 25 5.97 21.48 -0.76
N ILE A 26 6.75 22.55 -0.88
CA ILE A 26 7.33 23.00 -2.14
C ILE A 26 8.15 21.90 -2.81
N GLN A 27 8.93 21.14 -2.01
CA GLN A 27 9.71 20.01 -2.50
C GLN A 27 8.81 18.94 -3.15
N ASN A 28 7.73 18.53 -2.46
CA ASN A 28 6.80 17.53 -2.98
C ASN A 28 6.12 18.01 -4.27
N LEU A 29 5.73 19.29 -4.31
CA LEU A 29 5.16 19.91 -5.50
C LEU A 29 6.14 19.86 -6.69
N PHE A 30 7.41 20.23 -6.48
CA PHE A 30 8.41 20.19 -7.56
C PHE A 30 8.65 18.78 -8.09
N HIS A 31 8.77 17.78 -7.19
CA HIS A 31 8.95 16.40 -7.61
C HIS A 31 7.74 15.90 -8.43
N HIS A 32 6.52 16.10 -7.93
CA HIS A 32 5.31 15.68 -8.63
C HIS A 32 5.15 16.40 -9.97
N TYR A 33 5.41 17.70 -10.02
CA TYR A 33 5.30 18.48 -11.25
C TYR A 33 6.32 18.02 -12.30
N TYR A 34 7.56 17.73 -11.89
CA TYR A 34 8.58 17.26 -12.83
C TYR A 34 8.34 15.83 -13.32
N THR A 35 7.79 14.95 -12.48
CA THR A 35 7.53 13.55 -12.84
C THR A 35 6.22 13.37 -13.63
N PHE A 36 5.16 14.07 -13.23
CA PHE A 36 3.80 13.85 -13.73
C PHE A 36 3.20 15.05 -14.47
N GLY A 37 3.82 16.23 -14.41
CA GLY A 37 3.30 17.46 -15.03
C GLY A 37 2.13 18.11 -14.28
N GLU A 38 1.72 17.55 -13.14
CA GLU A 38 0.54 17.97 -12.38
C GLU A 38 0.88 18.19 -10.90
N ALA A 39 0.08 19.03 -10.23
CA ALA A 39 0.20 19.25 -8.79
C ALA A 39 -0.48 18.09 -8.02
N PRO A 40 0.12 17.61 -6.92
CA PRO A 40 -0.45 16.50 -6.15
C PRO A 40 -1.76 16.92 -5.46
N SER A 41 -2.75 16.01 -5.46
CA SER A 41 -4.03 16.25 -4.79
C SER A 41 -3.92 16.04 -3.27
N CYS A 42 -3.66 17.12 -2.53
CA CYS A 42 -3.59 17.09 -1.06
C CYS A 42 -4.96 17.20 -0.37
N ALA A 43 -6.07 17.16 -1.12
CA ALA A 43 -7.42 17.34 -0.59
C ALA A 43 -7.86 16.16 0.30
N GLN A 44 -7.37 14.95 0.00
CA GLN A 44 -7.70 13.74 0.74
C GLN A 44 -7.18 13.81 2.19
N TRP A 45 -5.89 14.08 2.36
CA TRP A 45 -5.26 14.28 3.68
C TRP A 45 -5.96 15.34 4.54
N LYS A 46 -6.44 16.42 3.90
CA LYS A 46 -7.19 17.48 4.59
C LYS A 46 -8.56 17.02 5.08
N THR A 47 -9.22 16.16 4.30
CA THR A 47 -10.52 15.57 4.65
C THR A 47 -10.34 14.57 5.78
N ASP A 48 -9.35 13.68 5.69
CA ASP A 48 -9.06 12.69 6.71
C ASP A 48 -8.69 13.33 8.05
N TYR A 49 -7.92 14.42 8.04
CA TYR A 49 -7.64 15.20 9.23
C TYR A 49 -8.91 15.78 9.88
N LYS A 50 -9.86 16.28 9.06
CA LYS A 50 -11.13 16.83 9.57
C LYS A 50 -11.98 15.73 10.19
N ASP A 51 -12.11 14.60 9.51
CA ASP A 51 -12.87 13.45 10.01
C ASP A 51 -12.23 12.92 11.32
N CYS A 52 -10.89 12.87 11.40
CA CYS A 52 -10.18 12.52 12.63
C CYS A 52 -10.50 13.46 13.80
N ARG A 53 -10.46 14.77 13.56
CA ARG A 53 -10.79 15.78 14.59
C ARG A 53 -12.26 15.75 15.00
N GLU A 54 -13.16 15.40 14.08
CA GLU A 54 -14.58 15.22 14.38
C GLU A 54 -14.82 13.97 15.24
N TRP A 55 -14.08 12.89 14.98
CA TRP A 55 -14.09 11.70 15.83
C TRP A 55 -13.61 12.01 17.26
N GLU A 56 -12.51 12.74 17.42
CA GLU A 56 -12.00 13.10 18.77
C GLU A 56 -13.01 13.92 19.59
N LYS A 57 -13.73 14.84 18.93
CA LYS A 57 -14.69 15.73 19.59
C LYS A 57 -16.02 15.05 19.90
N ASN A 58 -16.59 14.37 18.89
CA ASN A 58 -17.98 13.93 18.93
C ASN A 58 -18.12 12.39 18.97
N LYS A 59 -17.02 11.64 18.84
CA LYS A 59 -17.01 10.17 18.65
C LYS A 59 -18.03 9.72 17.58
N SER A 60 -18.10 10.49 16.49
CA SER A 60 -19.09 10.31 15.42
C SER A 60 -18.87 9.01 14.64
N ALA A 61 -19.86 8.13 14.61
CA ALA A 61 -19.76 6.85 13.90
C ALA A 61 -19.43 7.00 12.40
N HIS A 62 -19.90 8.07 11.76
CA HIS A 62 -19.62 8.37 10.35
C HIS A 62 -18.15 8.70 10.08
N ALA A 63 -17.52 9.48 10.97
CA ALA A 63 -16.09 9.78 10.86
C ALA A 63 -15.24 8.51 11.00
N LYS A 64 -15.65 7.62 11.90
CA LYS A 64 -15.03 6.30 12.08
C LYS A 64 -15.12 5.44 10.82
N GLU A 65 -16.26 5.41 10.13
CA GLU A 65 -16.39 4.65 8.88
C GLU A 65 -15.49 5.21 7.79
N LYS A 66 -15.45 6.53 7.59
CA LYS A 66 -14.59 7.14 6.56
C LYS A 66 -13.10 6.87 6.80
N LEU A 67 -12.64 6.98 8.05
CA LEU A 67 -11.24 6.70 8.42
C LEU A 67 -10.86 5.22 8.30
N LYS A 68 -11.81 4.30 8.48
CA LYS A 68 -11.60 2.86 8.23
C LYS A 68 -11.46 2.54 6.75
N LEU A 69 -12.23 3.21 5.90
CA LEU A 69 -12.26 2.94 4.46
C LEU A 69 -10.99 3.39 3.74
N PHE A 70 -10.27 4.39 4.25
CA PHE A 70 -9.01 4.86 3.66
C PHE A 70 -7.95 3.74 3.50
N PHE A 71 -7.94 2.75 4.39
CA PHE A 71 -7.01 1.61 4.33
C PHE A 71 -7.30 0.65 3.16
N LEU A 72 -8.53 0.64 2.61
CA LEU A 72 -8.97 -0.35 1.61
C LEU A 72 -8.59 0.03 0.16
N GLN A 73 -8.14 1.26 -0.10
CA GLN A 73 -7.73 1.66 -1.45
C GLN A 73 -6.42 0.97 -1.87
N THR A 74 -5.56 0.61 -0.92
CA THR A 74 -4.35 -0.19 -1.17
C THR A 74 -4.62 -1.68 -1.19
N ASP A 75 -5.64 -2.17 -0.47
CA ASP A 75 -5.98 -3.60 -0.41
C ASP A 75 -6.65 -4.11 -1.69
N THR A 76 -7.38 -3.27 -2.42
CA THR A 76 -7.96 -3.67 -3.72
C THR A 76 -6.90 -3.86 -4.80
N ILE A 77 -5.93 -2.95 -4.91
CA ILE A 77 -4.82 -3.06 -5.87
C ILE A 77 -3.89 -4.23 -5.52
N VAL A 78 -3.57 -4.43 -4.24
CA VAL A 78 -2.76 -5.56 -3.75
C VAL A 78 -3.51 -6.88 -3.95
N SER A 79 -4.79 -6.98 -3.59
CA SER A 79 -5.59 -8.21 -3.76
C SER A 79 -5.82 -8.60 -5.22
N THR A 80 -5.86 -7.65 -6.15
CA THR A 80 -6.05 -7.94 -7.59
C THR A 80 -4.72 -8.21 -8.31
N ILE A 81 -3.63 -7.54 -7.93
CA ILE A 81 -2.35 -7.61 -8.65
C ILE A 81 -1.38 -8.63 -8.04
N LEU A 82 -1.35 -8.85 -6.71
CA LEU A 82 -0.47 -9.87 -6.10
C LEU A 82 -0.68 -11.29 -6.65
N PRO A 83 -1.90 -11.81 -6.87
CA PRO A 83 -2.04 -13.15 -7.42
C PRO A 83 -1.42 -13.26 -8.83
N HIS A 84 -1.55 -12.23 -9.67
CA HIS A 84 -0.92 -12.19 -11.00
C HIS A 84 0.62 -12.11 -10.93
N ILE A 85 1.18 -11.30 -10.04
CA ILE A 85 2.64 -11.20 -9.86
C ILE A 85 3.21 -12.52 -9.32
N MET A 86 2.52 -13.16 -8.37
CA MET A 86 2.93 -14.45 -7.79
C MET A 86 2.84 -15.60 -8.81
N ILE A 87 1.81 -15.62 -9.68
CA ILE A 87 1.69 -16.61 -10.77
C ILE A 87 2.84 -16.46 -11.77
N ILE A 88 3.16 -15.24 -12.23
CA ILE A 88 4.28 -14.98 -13.17
C ILE A 88 5.62 -15.39 -12.54
N SER A 89 5.83 -15.10 -11.25
CA SER A 89 7.04 -15.53 -10.54
C SER A 89 7.13 -17.05 -10.38
N GLN A 90 6.00 -17.75 -10.22
CA GLN A 90 5.97 -19.20 -10.06
C GLN A 90 6.22 -19.93 -11.38
N GLU A 91 5.63 -19.46 -12.49
CA GLU A 91 5.87 -19.97 -13.84
C GLU A 91 7.34 -19.79 -14.25
N LEU A 92 7.90 -18.59 -14.05
CA LEU A 92 9.31 -18.30 -14.34
C LEU A 92 10.28 -19.14 -13.49
N TRP A 93 9.97 -19.34 -12.20
CA TRP A 93 10.77 -20.19 -11.33
C TRP A 93 10.68 -21.68 -11.70
N LEU A 94 9.50 -22.15 -12.14
CA LEU A 94 9.33 -23.52 -12.64
C LEU A 94 10.11 -23.74 -13.93
N GLU A 95 10.10 -22.79 -14.86
CA GLU A 95 10.84 -22.85 -16.12
C GLU A 95 12.37 -22.84 -15.91
N GLN A 96 12.87 -22.04 -14.97
CA GLN A 96 14.29 -22.08 -14.59
C GLN A 96 14.68 -23.40 -13.90
N ARG A 97 13.78 -23.98 -13.09
CA ARG A 97 14.01 -25.26 -12.41
C ARG A 97 13.98 -26.45 -13.39
N THR A 98 13.13 -26.44 -14.41
CA THR A 98 13.13 -27.49 -15.43
C THR A 98 14.36 -27.39 -16.32
N ALA A 99 14.71 -26.18 -16.78
CA ALA A 99 15.92 -25.92 -17.56
C ALA A 99 17.18 -26.37 -16.80
N THR A 100 17.32 -26.03 -15.51
CA THR A 100 18.48 -26.45 -14.69
C THR A 100 18.54 -27.96 -14.50
N LYS A 101 17.41 -28.66 -14.35
CA LYS A 101 17.38 -30.13 -14.24
C LYS A 101 17.80 -30.82 -15.54
N GLU A 102 17.41 -30.30 -16.70
CA GLU A 102 17.84 -30.86 -17.99
C GLU A 102 19.32 -30.64 -18.23
N GLN A 103 19.85 -29.46 -17.91
CA GLN A 103 21.28 -29.15 -18.01
C GLN A 103 22.13 -30.04 -17.09
N ILE A 104 21.64 -30.36 -15.88
CA ILE A 104 22.32 -31.29 -14.96
C ILE A 104 22.29 -32.72 -15.53
N LYS A 105 21.15 -33.17 -16.06
CA LYS A 105 21.02 -34.51 -16.68
C LYS A 105 21.93 -34.70 -17.90
N GLU A 106 22.08 -33.65 -18.72
CA GLU A 106 22.98 -33.66 -19.86
C GLU A 106 24.45 -33.68 -19.43
N LYS A 107 24.81 -32.87 -18.42
CA LYS A 107 26.16 -32.86 -17.84
C LYS A 107 26.54 -34.19 -17.18
N ASP A 108 25.60 -34.84 -16.49
CA ASP A 108 25.80 -36.14 -15.86
C ASP A 108 25.90 -37.29 -16.91
N SER A 109 25.28 -37.16 -18.08
CA SER A 109 25.45 -38.12 -19.19
C SER A 109 26.79 -37.97 -19.90
N ILE A 110 27.33 -36.75 -19.98
CA ILE A 110 28.65 -36.49 -20.58
C ILE A 110 29.78 -36.98 -19.67
N ASN A 111 29.63 -36.88 -18.35
CA ASN A 111 30.65 -37.31 -17.37
C ASN A 111 30.69 -38.83 -17.11
N MET A 112 29.88 -39.63 -17.84
CA MET A 112 29.79 -41.08 -17.69
C MET A 112 30.47 -41.84 -18.86
N PHE A 113 31.06 -41.11 -19.80
CA PHE A 113 31.98 -41.59 -20.84
C PHE A 113 33.38 -41.03 -20.59
#